data_AF-A0AAE5CPM7-F1
#
_entry.id   AF-A0AAE5CPM7-F1
#
_cell.length_a   1.000
_cell.length_b   1.000
_cell.length_c   1.000
_cell.angle_alpha   90.00
_cell.angle_beta   90.00
_cell.angle_gamma   90.00
#
_symmetry.space_group_name_H-M   'P 1'
#
loop_
_entity.id
_entity.type
_entity.pdbx_description
1 polymer ?
#
loop_
_entity_poly.entity_id
_entity_poly.type
_entity_poly.pdbx_seq_one_letter_code
_entity_poly.pdbx_strand_id
1 'polypeptide(L)'
;MATLERREMDRKIISVSPKRQITIPLKFFKQVGLGKQVECFVRDGAIVVRPLPSDEGEFTVEILRDLVAQGYQGEELVNKFAEQKARLRTAIGRMMDEADEISSGKRKGASLSDIFGKE
;
A
#
# COMPACT_ATOMS: atom_id res chain seq x y z
N MET A 1 6.29 -23.90 27.95
CA MET A 1 5.13 -23.01 28.10
C MET A 1 5.66 -21.57 28.12
N ALA A 2 5.61 -20.89 26.98
CA ALA A 2 6.14 -19.53 26.88
C ALA A 2 5.11 -18.55 27.45
N THR A 3 5.44 -17.95 28.59
CA THR A 3 4.77 -16.77 29.15
C THR A 3 4.82 -15.65 28.12
N LEU A 4 3.72 -15.45 27.39
CA LEU A 4 3.48 -14.25 26.60
C LEU A 4 3.36 -13.09 27.59
N GLU A 5 4.46 -12.37 27.77
CA GLU A 5 4.50 -11.08 28.43
C GLU A 5 3.37 -10.22 27.87
N ARG A 6 2.38 -9.89 28.70
CA ARG A 6 1.39 -8.86 28.37
C ARG A 6 2.15 -7.55 28.26
N ARG A 7 2.66 -7.24 27.06
CA ARG A 7 3.00 -5.86 26.71
C ARG A 7 1.78 -5.01 27.06
N GLU A 8 1.94 -4.00 27.91
CA GLU A 8 0.87 -3.05 28.21
C GLU A 8 0.32 -2.54 26.87
N MET A 9 -0.88 -3.00 26.52
CA MET A 9 -1.54 -2.57 25.30
C MET A 9 -2.03 -1.15 25.57
N ASP A 10 -1.37 -0.20 24.93
CA ASP A 10 -1.79 1.19 24.89
C ASP A 10 -3.25 1.28 24.41
N ARG A 11 -4.18 1.44 25.35
CA ARG A 11 -5.62 1.39 25.11
C ARG A 11 -6.27 2.71 25.48
N LYS A 12 -7.09 3.24 24.59
CA LYS A 12 -7.92 4.42 24.84
C LYS A 12 -9.31 4.21 24.27
N ILE A 13 -10.33 4.44 25.08
CA ILE A 13 -11.73 4.49 24.63
C ILE A 13 -11.95 5.87 24.00
N ILE A 14 -12.52 5.90 22.79
CA ILE A 14 -12.82 7.13 22.04
C ILE A 14 -14.28 7.13 21.62
N SER A 15 -14.86 8.31 21.46
CA SER A 15 -16.22 8.47 20.94
C SER A 15 -16.23 8.37 19.42
N VAL A 16 -17.37 7.92 18.90
CA VAL A 16 -17.66 7.91 17.46
C VAL A 16 -18.64 9.04 17.18
N SER A 17 -18.34 9.88 16.21
CA SER A 17 -19.25 10.96 15.81
C SER A 17 -20.48 10.41 15.07
N PRO A 18 -21.57 11.20 14.94
CA PRO A 18 -22.75 10.79 14.15
C PRO A 18 -22.43 10.46 12.68
N LYS A 19 -21.39 11.08 12.13
CA LYS A 19 -20.88 10.80 10.78
C LYS A 19 -19.92 9.61 10.73
N ARG A 20 -19.85 8.81 11.79
CA ARG A 20 -18.97 7.63 11.93
C ARG A 20 -17.49 7.97 11.87
N GLN A 21 -17.13 9.20 12.25
CA GLN A 21 -15.73 9.64 12.32
C GLN A 21 -15.18 9.38 13.71
N ILE A 22 -13.91 8.98 13.78
CA ILE A 22 -13.16 8.83 15.02
C ILE A 22 -11.90 9.67 14.96
N THR A 23 -11.52 10.28 16.08
CA THR A 23 -10.24 10.97 16.20
C THR A 23 -9.20 10.01 16.75
N ILE A 24 -8.16 9.72 15.96
CA ILE A 24 -7.05 8.85 16.39
C ILE A 24 -6.17 9.64 17.38
N PRO A 25 -5.94 9.13 18.60
CA PRO A 25 -5.04 9.77 19.55
C PRO A 25 -3.63 9.94 18.98
N LEU A 26 -3.01 11.11 19.22
CA LEU A 26 -1.68 11.46 18.69
C LEU A 26 -0.60 10.43 19.01
N LYS A 27 -0.66 9.80 20.20
CA LYS A 27 0.27 8.74 20.59
C LYS A 27 0.21 7.55 19.62
N PHE A 28 -0.99 7.10 19.27
CA PHE A 28 -1.19 5.95 18.38
C PHE A 28 -0.84 6.30 16.94
N PHE A 29 -1.21 7.51 16.49
CA PHE A 29 -0.84 8.04 15.17
C PHE A 29 0.68 7.97 14.94
N LYS A 30 1.47 8.42 15.93
CA LYS A 30 2.94 8.38 15.87
C LYS A 30 3.50 6.96 16.02
N GLN A 31 2.98 6.18 16.96
CA GLN A 31 3.48 4.83 17.28
C GLN A 31 3.31 3.86 16.12
N VAL A 32 2.18 3.94 15.41
CA VAL A 32 1.88 3.07 14.26
C VAL A 32 2.42 3.67 12.96
N GLY A 33 2.83 4.94 12.96
CA GLY A 33 3.38 5.62 11.77
C GLY A 33 2.32 5.93 10.72
N LEU A 34 1.13 6.35 11.15
CA LEU A 34 0.05 6.69 10.21
C LEU A 34 0.38 7.97 9.43
N GLY A 35 -0.01 7.99 8.16
CA GLY A 35 0.12 9.15 7.28
C GLY A 35 -1.20 9.89 7.08
N LYS A 36 -1.28 10.68 5.99
CA LYS A 36 -2.54 11.33 5.57
C LYS A 36 -3.57 10.34 5.03
N GLN A 37 -3.11 9.20 4.53
CA GLN A 37 -3.93 8.10 4.04
C GLN A 37 -3.55 6.83 4.79
N VAL A 38 -4.53 5.96 5.00
CA VAL A 38 -4.41 4.72 5.77
C VAL A 38 -5.22 3.63 5.07
N GLU A 39 -4.76 2.40 5.16
CA GLU A 39 -5.58 1.27 4.78
C GLU A 39 -6.52 0.92 5.96
N CYS A 40 -7.79 0.70 5.66
CA CYS A 40 -8.83 0.41 6.64
C CYS A 40 -9.65 -0.80 6.18
N PHE A 41 -9.62 -1.88 6.95
CA PHE A 41 -10.33 -3.12 6.63
C PHE A 41 -10.90 -3.78 7.88
N VAL A 42 -11.86 -4.69 7.69
CA VAL A 42 -12.47 -5.46 8.76
C VAL A 42 -11.79 -6.81 8.87
N ARG A 43 -11.35 -7.16 10.08
CA ARG A 43 -10.76 -8.48 10.38
C ARG A 43 -11.13 -8.88 11.80
N ASP A 44 -11.60 -10.12 11.98
CA ASP A 44 -11.94 -10.70 13.29
C ASP A 44 -12.90 -9.82 14.12
N GLY A 45 -13.89 -9.20 13.46
CA GLY A 45 -14.86 -8.31 14.11
C GLY A 45 -14.33 -6.94 14.53
N ALA A 46 -13.09 -6.60 14.14
CA ALA A 46 -12.45 -5.32 14.41
C ALA A 46 -12.22 -4.51 13.13
N ILE A 47 -12.27 -3.18 13.25
CA ILE A 47 -11.74 -2.28 12.22
C ILE A 47 -10.24 -2.16 12.46
N VAL A 48 -9.44 -2.64 11.50
CA VAL A 48 -7.99 -2.51 11.50
C VAL A 48 -7.62 -1.32 10.64
N VAL A 49 -6.90 -0.37 11.23
CA VAL A 49 -6.34 0.78 10.53
C VAL A 49 -4.83 0.64 10.57
N ARG A 50 -4.19 0.53 9.41
CA ARG A 50 -2.73 0.45 9.29
C ARG A 50 -2.20 1.49 8.29
N PRO A 51 -0.92 1.86 8.38
CA PRO A 51 -0.30 2.73 7.38
C PRO A 51 -0.49 2.11 6.00
N LEU A 52 -0.84 2.94 5.03
CA LEU A 52 -0.77 2.50 3.64
C LEU A 52 0.71 2.33 3.30
N PRO A 53 1.18 1.13 2.91
CA PRO A 53 2.54 0.98 2.44
C PRO A 53 2.72 1.91 1.25
N SER A 54 3.63 2.87 1.38
CA SER A 54 4.11 3.61 0.24
C SER A 54 5.03 2.66 -0.52
N ASP A 55 4.61 2.17 -1.69
CA ASP A 55 5.44 1.43 -2.67
C ASP A 55 6.68 2.22 -3.15
N GLU A 56 6.95 3.38 -2.55
CA GLU A 56 8.04 4.28 -2.88
C GLU A 56 9.42 3.62 -2.78
N GLY A 57 9.56 2.49 -2.07
CA GLY A 57 10.83 1.81 -1.87
C GLY A 57 11.06 0.58 -2.74
N GLU A 58 10.02 -0.17 -3.10
CA GLU A 58 10.20 -1.56 -3.54
C GLU A 58 10.86 -1.67 -4.93
N PHE A 59 10.59 -0.72 -5.81
CA PHE A 59 11.16 -0.68 -7.16
C PHE A 59 12.21 0.42 -7.36
N THR A 60 12.59 1.14 -6.31
CA THR A 60 13.52 2.28 -6.43
C THR A 60 14.90 1.82 -6.88
N VAL A 61 15.37 0.66 -6.42
CA VAL A 61 16.70 0.14 -6.79
C VAL A 61 16.71 -0.41 -8.21
N GLU A 62 15.68 -1.15 -8.65
CA GLU A 62 15.58 -1.61 -10.05
C GLU A 62 15.52 -0.44 -11.03
N ILE A 63 14.67 0.56 -10.79
CA ILE A 63 14.56 1.73 -11.68
C ILE A 63 15.91 2.44 -11.81
N LEU A 64 16.62 2.64 -10.69
CA LEU A 64 17.96 3.23 -10.70
C LEU A 64 18.95 2.39 -11.51
N ARG A 65 18.96 1.07 -11.33
CA ARG A 65 19.84 0.17 -12.10
C ARG A 65 19.56 0.26 -13.59
N ASP A 66 18.30 0.25 -13.99
CA ASP A 66 17.89 0.35 -15.39
C ASP A 66 18.30 1.68 -16.02
N LEU A 67 18.15 2.79 -15.29
CA LEU A 67 18.52 4.10 -15.80
C LEU A 67 20.04 4.29 -15.89
N VAL A 68 20.79 3.76 -14.92
CA VAL A 68 22.25 3.76 -14.98
C VAL A 68 22.74 2.87 -16.13
N ALA A 69 22.11 1.71 -16.36
CA ALA A 69 22.42 0.83 -17.49
C ALA A 69 22.11 1.47 -18.85
N GLN A 70 21.09 2.34 -18.92
CA GLN A 70 20.79 3.17 -20.09
C GLN A 70 21.78 4.34 -20.29
N GLY A 71 22.72 4.53 -19.36
CA GLY A 71 23.77 5.55 -19.45
C GLY A 71 23.39 6.92 -18.91
N TYR A 72 22.22 7.06 -18.25
CA TYR A 72 21.83 8.32 -17.64
C TYR A 72 22.69 8.64 -16.42
N GLN A 73 23.09 9.91 -16.28
CA GLN A 73 23.96 10.39 -15.20
C GLN A 73 23.54 11.78 -14.70
N GLY A 74 24.01 12.16 -13.51
CA GLY A 74 23.81 13.50 -12.95
C GLY A 74 22.33 13.91 -12.85
N GLU A 75 22.01 15.15 -13.22
CA GLU A 75 20.65 15.68 -13.21
C GLU A 75 19.69 14.95 -14.17
N GLU A 76 20.21 14.41 -15.27
CA GLU A 76 19.38 13.67 -16.23
C GLU A 76 18.85 12.36 -15.62
N LEU A 77 19.69 11.67 -14.86
CA LEU A 77 19.31 10.47 -14.11
C LEU A 77 18.21 10.76 -13.09
N VAL A 78 18.32 11.87 -12.36
CA VAL A 78 17.33 12.28 -11.36
C VAL A 78 15.97 12.56 -12.01
N ASN A 79 15.98 13.29 -13.14
CA ASN A 79 14.76 13.61 -13.87
C ASN A 79 14.09 12.35 -14.43
N LYS A 80 14.86 11.44 -15.03
CA LYS A 80 14.33 10.18 -15.56
C LYS A 80 13.83 9.24 -14.47
N PHE A 81 14.51 9.22 -13.34
CA PHE A 81 14.10 8.44 -12.17
C PHE A 81 12.75 8.92 -11.62
N ALA A 82 12.58 10.24 -11.47
CA ALA A 82 11.32 10.82 -11.03
C ALA A 82 10.17 10.49 -12.01
N GLU A 83 10.44 10.59 -13.32
CA GLU A 83 9.47 10.27 -14.37
C GLU A 83 9.03 8.79 -14.33
N GLN A 84 9.98 7.87 -14.31
CA GLN A 84 9.69 6.44 -14.27
C GLN A 84 9.00 6.02 -12.97
N LYS A 85 9.46 6.54 -11.82
CA LYS A 85 8.82 6.28 -10.52
C LYS A 85 7.35 6.70 -10.51
N ALA A 86 7.03 7.86 -11.10
CA ALA A 86 5.66 8.36 -11.17
C ALA A 86 4.76 7.50 -12.09
N ARG A 87 5.29 7.04 -13.23
CA ARG A 87 4.58 6.14 -14.16
C ARG A 87 4.30 4.79 -13.51
N LEU A 88 5.32 4.22 -12.86
CA LEU A 88 5.22 2.92 -12.20
C LEU A 88 4.17 2.92 -11.09
N ARG A 89 4.14 3.96 -10.26
CA ARG A 89 3.07 4.19 -9.25
C ARG A 89 1.68 4.14 -9.87
N THR A 90 1.50 4.81 -11.00
CA THR A 90 0.19 4.87 -11.68
C THR A 90 -0.21 3.51 -12.24
N ALA A 91 0.74 2.74 -12.76
CA ALA A 91 0.49 1.39 -13.25
C ALA A 91 0.14 0.42 -12.12
N ILE A 92 0.88 0.43 -11.01
CA ILE A 92 0.61 -0.40 -9.83
C ILE A 92 -0.77 -0.11 -9.26
N GLY A 93 -1.12 1.17 -9.08
CA GLY A 93 -2.45 1.54 -8.60
C GLY A 93 -3.57 0.97 -9.47
N ARG A 94 -3.43 1.05 -10.80
CA ARG A 94 -4.40 0.45 -11.73
C ARG A 94 -4.47 -1.07 -11.62
N MET A 95 -3.33 -1.75 -11.44
CA MET A 95 -3.28 -3.20 -11.27
C MET A 95 -3.95 -3.63 -9.95
N MET A 96 -3.76 -2.86 -8.87
CA MET A 96 -4.42 -3.10 -7.58
C MET A 96 -5.93 -2.88 -7.68
N ASP A 97 -6.35 -1.77 -8.30
CA ASP A 97 -7.77 -1.50 -8.54
C ASP A 97 -8.42 -2.62 -9.38
N GLU A 98 -7.73 -3.08 -10.42
CA GLU A 98 -8.20 -4.20 -11.25
C GLU A 98 -8.28 -5.52 -10.46
N ALA A 99 -7.27 -5.82 -9.63
CA ALA A 99 -7.28 -6.99 -8.77
C ALA A 99 -8.43 -6.95 -7.74
N ASP A 100 -8.71 -5.77 -7.16
CA ASP A 100 -9.83 -5.57 -6.25
C ASP A 100 -11.18 -5.69 -6.96
N GLU A 101 -11.30 -5.20 -8.20
CA GLU A 101 -12.50 -5.38 -9.03
C GLU A 101 -12.73 -6.86 -9.38
N ILE A 102 -11.67 -7.61 -9.68
CA ILE A 102 -11.76 -9.05 -9.95
C ILE A 102 -12.13 -9.82 -8.68
N SER A 103 -11.47 -9.52 -7.56
CA SER A 103 -11.73 -10.14 -6.24
C SER A 103 -13.15 -9.87 -5.74
N SER A 104 -13.65 -8.63 -5.91
CA SER A 104 -15.02 -8.25 -5.56
C SER A 104 -16.07 -8.70 -6.58
N GLY A 105 -15.67 -9.39 -7.65
CA GLY A 105 -16.57 -9.91 -8.68
C GLY A 105 -17.17 -8.85 -9.62
N LYS A 106 -16.67 -7.61 -9.58
CA LYS A 106 -17.08 -6.51 -10.46
C LYS A 106 -16.47 -6.62 -11.86
N ARG A 107 -15.30 -7.24 -11.97
CA ARG A 107 -14.68 -7.65 -13.24
C ARG A 107 -14.51 -9.17 -13.28
N LYS A 108 -14.61 -9.75 -14.48
CA LYS A 108 -14.12 -11.11 -14.73
C LYS A 108 -12.61 -11.05 -14.89
N GLY A 109 -11.89 -11.83 -14.08
CA GLY A 109 -10.45 -12.03 -14.29
C GLY A 109 -10.20 -12.75 -15.61
N ALA A 110 -9.05 -12.49 -16.23
CA ALA A 110 -8.62 -13.24 -17.41
C ALA A 110 -8.35 -14.71 -17.01
N SER A 111 -8.89 -15.65 -17.77
CA SER A 111 -8.60 -17.07 -17.59
C SER A 111 -7.23 -17.43 -18.16
N LEU A 112 -6.67 -18.56 -17.72
CA LEU A 112 -5.38 -19.06 -18.24
C LEU A 112 -5.39 -19.17 -19.78
N SER A 113 -6.52 -19.57 -20.34
CA SER A 113 -6.78 -19.65 -21.78
C SER A 113 -6.86 -18.30 -22.50
N ASP A 114 -7.21 -17.22 -21.80
CA ASP A 114 -7.26 -15.86 -22.37
C ASP A 114 -5.85 -15.24 -22.49
N ILE A 115 -4.91 -15.70 -21.65
CA ILE A 115 -3.55 -15.16 -21.58
C ILE A 115 -2.58 -15.98 -22.45
N PHE A 116 -2.67 -17.31 -22.40
CA PHE A 116 -1.72 -18.20 -23.07
C PHE A 116 -2.26 -18.82 -24.37
N GLY A 117 -3.53 -18.57 -24.69
CA GLY A 117 -4.22 -19.23 -25.80
C GLY A 117 -4.53 -20.70 -25.49
N LYS A 118 -5.49 -21.28 -26.21
CA LYS A 118 -5.61 -22.74 -26.29
C LYS A 118 -4.50 -23.21 -27.23
N GLU A 119 -3.51 -23.92 -26.70
CA GLU A 119 -2.72 -24.84 -27.53
C GLU A 119 -3.65 -25.81 -28.28
#